data_AF-A0A0B0EKR9-F1
#
_entry.id   AF-A0A0B0EKR9-F1
#
_cell.length_a   1.000
_cell.length_b   1.000
_cell.length_c   1.000
_cell.angle_alpha   90.00
_cell.angle_beta   90.00
_cell.angle_gamma   90.00
#
_symmetry.space_group_name_H-M   'P 1'
#
loop_
_entity.id
_entity.type
_entity.pdbx_description
1 polymer ?
#
loop_
_entity_poly.entity_id
_entity_poly.type
_entity_poly.pdbx_seq_one_letter_code
_entity_poly.pdbx_strand_id
1 'polypeptide(L)'
;MPNLDPVAFHEAFLNAVVHRDYTVDGMITVEFSGNALSITSPGTFYGEITTENIAYHSPRHRNKALARILMTYRFVDRAGMGV
;
A
#
# COMPACT_ATOMS: atom_id res chain seq x y z
N MET A 1 7.18 24.36 -1.64
CA MET A 1 7.41 22.91 -1.43
C MET A 1 6.19 22.18 -1.96
N PRO A 2 6.33 20.97 -2.52
CA PRO A 2 5.20 20.22 -3.04
C PRO A 2 4.21 19.96 -1.91
N ASN A 3 2.93 20.28 -2.11
CA ASN A 3 1.89 20.06 -1.12
C ASN A 3 1.36 18.63 -1.27
N LEU A 4 2.10 17.66 -0.76
CA LEU A 4 1.65 16.27 -0.69
C LEU A 4 0.79 16.10 0.55
N ASP A 5 -0.37 15.46 0.39
CA ASP A 5 -1.24 15.12 1.51
C ASP A 5 -0.54 14.08 2.39
N PRO A 6 -0.23 14.40 3.67
CA PRO A 6 0.46 13.48 4.57
C PRO A 6 -0.36 12.22 4.87
N VAL A 7 -1.69 12.29 4.83
CA VAL A 7 -2.57 11.13 5.03
C VAL A 7 -2.47 10.20 3.82
N ALA A 8 -2.58 10.75 2.60
CA ALA A 8 -2.46 9.95 1.38
C ALA A 8 -1.09 9.26 1.27
N PHE A 9 -0.01 9.95 1.64
CA PHE A 9 1.32 9.34 1.67
C PHE A 9 1.40 8.20 2.69
N HIS A 10 0.90 8.43 3.91
CA HIS A 10 0.90 7.43 4.97
C HIS A 10 0.13 6.17 4.57
N GLU A 11 -1.08 6.34 4.02
CA GLU A 11 -1.89 5.23 3.52
C GLU A 11 -1.19 4.47 2.38
N ALA A 12 -0.71 5.18 1.36
CA ALA A 12 -0.04 4.55 0.22
C ALA A 12 1.23 3.79 0.63
N PHE A 13 2.01 4.34 1.57
CA PHE A 13 3.21 3.69 2.08
C PHE A 13 2.89 2.43 2.89
N LEU A 14 1.87 2.47 3.77
CA LEU A 14 1.46 1.29 4.52
C LEU A 14 0.87 0.21 3.62
N ASN A 15 0.12 0.60 2.58
CA ASN A 15 -0.36 -0.34 1.56
C ASN A 15 0.82 -1.01 0.85
N ALA A 16 1.87 -0.27 0.50
CA ALA A 16 3.09 -0.85 -0.05
C ALA A 16 3.74 -1.88 0.90
N VAL A 17 3.79 -1.59 2.21
CA VAL A 17 4.33 -2.51 3.24
C VAL A 17 3.48 -3.78 3.38
N VAL A 18 2.16 -3.65 3.43
CA VAL A 18 1.22 -4.77 3.64
C VAL A 18 1.11 -5.66 2.40
N HIS A 19 1.20 -5.09 1.20
CA HIS A 19 0.97 -5.81 -0.04
C HIS A 19 2.25 -6.22 -0.78
N ARG A 20 3.44 -5.76 -0.33
CA ARG A 20 4.74 -6.21 -0.83
C ARG A 20 4.84 -7.73 -0.85
N ASP A 21 5.39 -8.27 -1.95
CA ASP A 21 5.79 -9.67 -2.01
C ASP A 21 7.12 -9.89 -1.27
N TYR A 22 7.06 -10.45 -0.06
CA TYR A 22 8.27 -10.71 0.73
C TYR A 22 9.08 -11.92 0.27
N THR A 23 8.63 -12.63 -0.77
CA THR A 23 9.40 -13.72 -1.39
C THR A 23 10.37 -13.23 -2.47
N VAL A 24 10.22 -11.97 -2.90
CA VAL A 24 11.05 -11.35 -3.94
C VAL A 24 12.01 -10.34 -3.32
N ASP A 25 13.26 -10.36 -3.77
CA ASP A 25 14.27 -9.38 -3.38
C ASP A 25 13.93 -7.97 -3.89
N GLY A 26 14.41 -6.95 -3.17
CA GLY A 26 14.21 -5.55 -3.52
C GLY A 26 13.56 -4.76 -2.38
N MET A 27 13.43 -3.45 -2.57
CA MET A 27 12.93 -2.54 -1.54
C MET A 27 11.65 -1.83 -1.99
N ILE A 28 10.90 -1.30 -1.03
CA ILE A 28 9.88 -0.31 -1.33
C ILE A 28 10.63 0.98 -1.68
N THR A 29 10.35 1.54 -2.86
CA THR A 29 10.98 2.77 -3.33
C THR A 29 9.96 3.89 -3.28
N VAL A 30 10.35 5.03 -2.72
CA VAL A 30 9.59 6.27 -2.75
C VAL A 30 10.36 7.27 -3.61
N GLU A 31 9.78 7.62 -4.75
CA GLU A 31 10.40 8.52 -5.72
C GLU A 31 9.61 9.81 -5.80
N PHE A 32 10.31 10.94 -5.74
CA PHE A 32 9.71 12.25 -5.89
C PHE A 32 10.14 12.85 -7.22
N SER A 33 9.18 13.12 -8.12
CA SER A 33 9.42 13.68 -9.44
C SER A 33 8.54 14.91 -9.66
N GLY A 34 9.14 16.10 -9.50
CA GLY A 34 8.48 17.38 -9.78
C GLY A 34 7.27 17.67 -8.89
N ASN A 35 6.09 17.18 -9.30
CA ASN A 35 4.82 17.35 -8.60
C ASN A 35 4.13 16.02 -8.26
N ALA A 36 4.82 14.89 -8.40
CA ALA A 36 4.29 13.56 -8.12
C ALA A 36 5.22 12.79 -7.18
N LEU A 37 4.59 11.96 -6.34
CA LEU A 37 5.26 10.97 -5.51
C LEU A 37 4.81 9.59 -5.98
N SER A 38 5.77 8.72 -6.29
CA SER A 38 5.53 7.33 -6.68
C SER A 38 6.02 6.41 -5.58
N ILE A 39 5.20 5.43 -5.20
CA ILE A 39 5.58 4.36 -4.27
C ILE A 39 5.51 3.04 -5.03
N THR A 40 6.65 2.36 -5.15
CA THR A 40 6.76 1.06 -5.82
C THR A 40 7.13 0.00 -4.81
N SER A 41 6.45 -1.14 -4.81
CA SER A 41 6.78 -2.31 -3.98
C SER A 41 7.07 -3.55 -4.86
N PRO A 42 8.00 -4.42 -4.46
CA PRO A 42 8.30 -5.66 -5.19
C PRO A 42 7.10 -6.61 -5.26
N GLY A 43 6.95 -7.24 -6.44
CA GLY A 43 5.92 -8.24 -6.71
C GLY A 43 4.84 -7.75 -7.68
N THR A 44 3.75 -8.52 -7.75
CA THR A 44 2.58 -8.25 -8.58
C THR A 44 1.31 -8.20 -7.72
N PHE A 45 0.16 -7.89 -8.34
CA PHE A 45 -1.12 -8.03 -7.66
C PHE A 45 -1.31 -9.43 -7.07
N TYR A 46 -1.94 -9.47 -5.89
CA TYR A 46 -2.10 -10.69 -5.12
C TYR A 46 -3.44 -11.36 -5.43
N GLY A 47 -3.42 -12.64 -5.78
CA GLY A 47 -4.64 -13.39 -6.10
C GLY A 47 -5.27 -12.95 -7.42
N GLU A 48 -6.56 -12.61 -7.39
CA GLU A 48 -7.37 -12.24 -8.57
C GLU A 48 -7.44 -10.71 -8.79
N ILE A 49 -6.58 -9.95 -8.11
CA ILE A 49 -6.59 -8.49 -8.19
C ILE A 49 -5.93 -8.04 -9.49
N THR A 50 -6.55 -7.07 -10.13
CA THR A 50 -6.08 -6.44 -11.37
C THR A 50 -6.20 -4.93 -11.27
N THR A 51 -5.60 -4.21 -12.20
CA THR A 51 -5.74 -2.75 -12.31
C THR A 51 -7.19 -2.30 -12.44
N GLU A 52 -8.03 -3.13 -13.07
CA GLU A 52 -9.43 -2.80 -13.28
C GLU A 52 -10.22 -2.92 -11.99
N ASN A 53 -9.95 -3.97 -11.18
CA ASN A 53 -10.80 -4.31 -10.03
C ASN A 53 -10.32 -3.81 -8.66
N ILE A 54 -9.11 -3.26 -8.57
CA ILE A 54 -8.48 -2.92 -7.29
C ILE A 54 -9.34 -2.00 -6.42
N ALA A 55 -10.07 -1.05 -7.02
CA ALA A 55 -10.85 -0.06 -6.28
C ALA A 55 -12.21 -0.55 -5.73
N TYR A 56 -12.70 -1.72 -6.17
CA TYR A 56 -14.05 -2.20 -5.82
C TYR A 56 -14.11 -3.68 -5.43
N HIS A 57 -12.99 -4.39 -5.49
CA HIS A 57 -12.89 -5.73 -4.94
C HIS A 57 -13.02 -5.72 -3.40
N SER A 58 -13.42 -6.84 -2.81
CA SER A 58 -13.34 -7.01 -1.36
C SER A 58 -11.87 -7.08 -0.91
N PRO A 59 -11.44 -6.29 0.09
CA PRO A 59 -10.02 -6.17 0.45
C PRO A 59 -9.32 -7.51 0.67
N ARG A 60 -8.19 -7.72 -0.02
CA ARG A 60 -7.34 -8.91 0.13
C ARG A 60 -5.90 -8.55 0.45
N HIS A 61 -5.47 -8.81 1.69
CA HIS A 61 -4.08 -8.61 2.11
C HIS A 61 -3.22 -9.84 1.82
N ARG A 62 -2.11 -9.63 1.12
CA ARG A 62 -1.06 -10.65 0.94
C ARG A 62 -0.46 -11.05 2.30
N ASN A 63 -0.08 -10.06 3.10
CA ASN A 63 0.56 -10.27 4.40
C ASN A 63 -0.42 -10.04 5.57
N LYS A 64 -1.29 -11.02 5.84
CA LYS A 64 -2.34 -10.92 6.87
C LYS A 64 -1.81 -10.57 8.27
N ALA A 65 -0.64 -11.11 8.65
CA ALA A 65 -0.02 -10.82 9.94
C ALA A 65 0.41 -9.34 10.04
N LEU A 66 1.03 -8.80 8.98
CA LEU A 66 1.40 -7.38 8.92
C LEU A 66 0.17 -6.48 8.96
N ALA A 67 -0.86 -6.79 8.16
CA ALA A 67 -2.12 -6.06 8.19
C ALA A 67 -2.72 -6.01 9.60
N ARG A 68 -2.73 -7.16 10.30
CA ARG A 68 -3.21 -7.26 11.68
C ARG A 68 -2.39 -6.39 12.64
N ILE A 69 -1.07 -6.40 12.53
CA ILE A 69 -0.19 -5.57 13.37
C ILE A 69 -0.50 -4.09 13.14
N LEU A 70 -0.53 -3.64 11.89
CA LEU A 70 -0.78 -2.22 11.59
C LEU A 70 -2.16 -1.75 12.04
N MET A 71 -3.21 -2.58 11.90
CA MET A 71 -4.52 -2.29 12.46
C MET A 71 -4.53 -2.26 14.00
N THR A 72 -3.76 -3.15 14.65
CA THR A 72 -3.70 -3.23 16.12
C THR A 72 -3.06 -1.98 16.71
N TYR A 73 -1.99 -1.48 16.09
CA TYR A 73 -1.29 -0.28 16.52
C TYR A 73 -1.88 1.01 15.94
N ARG A 74 -3.04 0.94 15.27
CA ARG A 74 -3.74 2.09 14.66
C ARG A 74 -2.89 2.86 13.66
N PHE A 75 -2.00 2.17 12.96
CA PHE A 75 -1.30 2.73 11.81
C PHE A 75 -2.21 2.82 10.58
N VAL A 76 -3.24 1.99 10.48
CA VAL A 76 -4.28 2.07 9.43
C VAL A 76 -5.63 2.30 10.10
N ASP A 77 -6.47 3.15 9.51
CA ASP A 77 -7.82 3.36 10.01
C ASP A 77 -8.70 2.11 9.83
N ARG A 78 -9.62 1.90 10.77
CA ARG A 78 -10.55 0.77 10.80
C ARG A 78 -11.68 0.95 9.78
N ALA A 79 -11.33 0.99 8.51
CA ALA A 79 -12.20 0.66 7.39
C ALA A 79 -11.28 0.63 6.17
N GLY A 80 -11.40 -0.39 5.33
CA GLY A 80 -10.68 -0.45 4.05
C GLY A 80 -11.17 0.62 3.08
N MET A 81 -11.02 1.89 3.44
CA MET A 81 -11.32 3.06 2.61
C MET A 81 -10.06 3.65 1.96
N GLY A 82 -8.87 3.20 2.37
CA GLY A 82 -7.60 3.53 1.73
C GLY A 82 -7.24 2.54 0.63
N VAL A 83 -7.92 2.66 -0.52
CA VAL A 83 -7.82 1.89 -1.79
C VAL A 83 -8.03 0.38 -1.71
#